data_AF-A0A0F0GCX9-F1
#
_entry.id   AF-A0A0F0GCX9-F1
#
_cell.length_a   1.000
_cell.length_b   1.000
_cell.length_c   1.000
_cell.angle_alpha   90.00
_cell.angle_beta   90.00
_cell.angle_gamma   90.00
#
_symmetry.space_group_name_H-M   'P 1'
#
loop_
_entity.id
_entity.type
_entity.pdbx_description
1 polymer ?
#
loop_
_entity_poly.entity_id
_entity_poly.type
_entity_poly.pdbx_seq_one_letter_code
_entity_poly.pdbx_strand_id
1 'polypeptide(L)'
;LHHDLGALGSAVSADATTRQLRIMKSMGVNAVRTSHNPPSPQFLRACEELGIMLQVEAFDMWHMSKTTYDYGRFFDAESSTDIREMVRAARNSPSVVMWSIGNEVYDVGSASGVPIARRLIDDVRSVDTTRPVVMGSHLYRSVPAAGSPQDQILRMLDGLGVNYNTASSVDQLHARYPTKFFFEGESSSSTSTRGYYQDPEQLNTGENYTPGKRNTSSYDNNLER
;
A
#
# COMPACT_ATOMS: atom_id res chain seq x y z
N LEU A 1 -6.60 2.89 -1.44
CA LEU A 1 -7.53 3.65 -2.31
C LEU A 1 -6.67 4.56 -3.18
N HIS A 2 -6.88 4.56 -4.50
CA HIS A 2 -6.28 5.58 -5.37
C HIS A 2 -6.94 6.94 -5.17
N HIS A 3 -6.30 7.98 -5.71
CA HIS A 3 -6.68 9.39 -5.46
C HIS A 3 -7.79 9.91 -6.37
N ASP A 4 -8.13 9.19 -7.45
CA ASP A 4 -9.16 9.63 -8.38
C ASP A 4 -10.56 9.54 -7.76
N LEU A 5 -11.46 10.37 -8.28
CA LEU A 5 -12.86 10.45 -7.86
C LEU A 5 -13.79 9.99 -9.00
N GLY A 6 -13.37 8.95 -9.72
CA GLY A 6 -14.12 8.37 -10.84
C GLY A 6 -14.30 9.37 -11.99
N ALA A 7 -15.55 9.72 -12.30
CA ALA A 7 -15.87 10.62 -13.41
C ALA A 7 -15.30 12.05 -13.27
N LEU A 8 -14.90 12.44 -12.06
CA LEU A 8 -14.24 13.73 -11.80
C LEU A 8 -12.73 13.70 -12.10
N GLY A 9 -12.16 12.53 -12.37
CA GLY A 9 -10.72 12.35 -12.50
C GLY A 9 -10.00 12.70 -11.19
N SER A 10 -8.88 13.40 -11.29
CA SER A 10 -8.04 13.82 -10.16
C SER A 10 -8.36 15.21 -9.61
N ALA A 11 -9.39 15.89 -10.13
CA ALA A 11 -9.83 17.17 -9.60
C ALA A 11 -10.39 16.99 -8.18
N VAL A 12 -9.76 17.62 -7.19
CA VAL A 12 -10.11 17.43 -5.78
C VAL A 12 -11.52 17.95 -5.49
N SER A 13 -12.36 17.09 -4.90
CA SER A 13 -13.67 17.45 -4.37
C SER A 13 -13.86 16.87 -2.97
N ALA A 14 -14.08 17.76 -1.99
CA ALA A 14 -14.26 17.36 -0.59
C ALA A 14 -15.52 16.49 -0.41
N ASP A 15 -16.60 16.82 -1.10
CA ASP A 15 -17.86 16.08 -1.03
C ASP A 15 -17.72 14.67 -1.62
N ALA A 16 -17.07 14.56 -2.79
CA ALA A 16 -16.86 13.26 -3.43
C ALA A 16 -15.92 12.37 -2.59
N THR A 17 -14.86 12.95 -2.01
CA THR A 17 -13.94 12.26 -1.10
C THR A 17 -14.68 11.77 0.15
N THR A 18 -15.46 12.65 0.79
CA THR A 18 -16.25 12.31 1.98
C THR A 18 -17.29 11.24 1.66
N ARG A 19 -17.96 11.33 0.51
CA ARG A 19 -18.89 10.30 0.04
C ARG A 19 -18.19 8.94 -0.13
N GLN A 20 -17.03 8.91 -0.78
CA GLN A 20 -16.26 7.68 -0.97
C GLN A 20 -15.93 7.04 0.39
N LEU A 21 -15.41 7.82 1.34
CA LEU A 21 -15.05 7.33 2.67
C LEU A 21 -16.27 6.92 3.52
N ARG A 22 -17.41 7.60 3.39
CA ARG A 22 -18.68 7.18 4.03
C ARG A 22 -19.16 5.83 3.50
N ILE A 23 -19.04 5.58 2.19
CA ILE A 23 -19.36 4.27 1.61
C ILE A 23 -18.43 3.21 2.20
N MET A 24 -17.12 3.45 2.24
CA MET A 24 -16.17 2.52 2.88
C MET A 24 -16.52 2.25 4.35
N LYS A 25 -16.83 3.30 5.12
CA LYS A 25 -17.21 3.16 6.53
C LYS A 25 -18.51 2.37 6.70
N SER A 26 -19.48 2.52 5.80
CA SER A 26 -20.72 1.73 5.80
C SER A 26 -20.49 0.24 5.52
N MET A 27 -19.40 -0.10 4.82
CA MET A 27 -18.92 -1.47 4.62
C MET A 27 -18.19 -2.03 5.85
N GLY A 28 -17.95 -1.22 6.90
CA GLY A 28 -17.23 -1.61 8.11
C GLY A 28 -15.75 -1.22 8.14
N VAL A 29 -15.26 -0.47 7.14
CA VAL A 29 -13.86 -0.02 7.10
C VAL A 29 -13.57 0.98 8.22
N ASN A 30 -12.48 0.74 8.95
CA ASN A 30 -11.95 1.60 10.01
C ASN A 30 -10.53 2.14 9.71
N ALA A 31 -9.87 1.66 8.66
CA ALA A 31 -8.52 2.05 8.27
C ALA A 31 -8.37 2.17 6.75
N VAL A 32 -7.54 3.11 6.31
CA VAL A 32 -7.23 3.32 4.89
C VAL A 32 -5.73 3.48 4.68
N ARG A 33 -5.22 2.92 3.58
CA ARG A 33 -3.87 3.15 3.06
C ARG A 33 -3.93 4.00 1.79
N THR A 34 -3.10 5.04 1.70
CA THR A 34 -3.04 5.96 0.56
C THR A 34 -2.16 5.42 -0.58
N SER A 35 -2.63 4.36 -1.22
CA SER A 35 -1.94 3.65 -2.30
C SER A 35 -1.80 4.52 -3.58
N HIS A 36 -0.62 4.96 -4.01
CA HIS A 36 0.72 4.83 -3.39
C HIS A 36 1.42 6.20 -3.36
N ASN A 37 0.71 7.20 -2.84
CA ASN A 37 1.15 8.58 -2.82
C ASN A 37 0.49 9.38 -1.68
N PRO A 38 1.06 10.52 -1.27
CA PRO A 38 0.45 11.39 -0.28
C PRO A 38 -0.97 11.81 -0.71
N PRO A 39 -1.95 11.82 0.22
CA PRO A 39 -3.33 12.17 -0.09
C PRO A 39 -3.54 13.68 -0.18
N SER A 40 -4.70 14.10 -0.68
CA SER A 40 -5.11 15.51 -0.60
C SER A 40 -5.45 15.92 0.84
N PRO A 41 -5.33 17.22 1.19
CA PRO A 41 -5.78 17.72 2.51
C PRO A 41 -7.26 17.43 2.80
N GLN A 42 -8.11 17.34 1.78
CA GLN A 42 -9.53 17.01 1.88
C GLN A 42 -9.73 15.56 2.31
N PHE A 43 -8.90 14.64 1.80
CA PHE A 43 -8.93 13.23 2.18
C PHE A 43 -8.48 13.03 3.63
N LEU A 44 -7.43 13.74 4.04
CA LEU A 44 -6.97 13.77 5.44
C LEU A 44 -8.09 14.22 6.37
N ARG A 45 -8.70 15.39 6.11
CA ARG A 45 -9.81 15.92 6.92
C ARG A 45 -11.02 14.99 6.96
N ALA A 46 -11.38 14.38 5.84
CA ALA A 46 -12.49 13.44 5.80
C ALA A 46 -12.21 12.19 6.67
N CYS A 47 -10.96 11.71 6.73
CA CYS A 47 -10.60 10.63 7.65
C CYS A 47 -10.71 11.09 9.12
N GLU A 48 -10.30 12.32 9.44
CA GLU A 48 -10.38 12.88 10.79
C GLU A 48 -11.83 12.99 11.27
N GLU A 49 -12.70 13.59 10.44
CA GLU A 49 -14.12 13.77 10.76
C GLU A 49 -14.87 12.44 10.85
N LEU A 50 -14.49 11.45 10.04
CA LEU A 50 -15.11 10.13 10.05
C LEU A 50 -14.48 9.17 11.06
N GLY A 51 -13.40 9.54 11.75
CA GLY A 51 -12.69 8.65 12.68
C GLY A 51 -12.13 7.40 11.99
N ILE A 52 -11.53 7.57 10.81
CA ILE A 52 -10.87 6.50 10.04
C ILE A 52 -9.36 6.64 10.23
N MET A 53 -8.70 5.53 10.59
CA MET A 53 -7.24 5.47 10.69
C MET A 53 -6.59 5.52 9.30
N LEU A 54 -5.43 6.14 9.20
CA LEU A 54 -4.77 6.43 7.93
C LEU A 54 -3.29 6.03 7.99
N GLN A 55 -2.87 5.18 7.06
CA GLN A 55 -1.49 5.00 6.68
C GLN A 55 -1.21 5.90 5.47
N VAL A 56 -0.27 6.84 5.63
CA VAL A 56 0.14 7.74 4.56
C VAL A 56 1.42 7.18 3.92
N GLU A 57 1.41 7.04 2.60
CA GLU A 57 2.47 6.40 1.84
C GLU A 57 3.14 7.36 0.85
N ALA A 58 4.47 7.36 0.82
CA ALA A 58 5.24 8.32 0.05
C ALA A 58 5.41 7.92 -1.42
N PHE A 59 5.83 6.67 -1.67
CA PHE A 59 6.39 6.28 -2.96
C PHE A 59 5.89 4.94 -3.46
N ASP A 60 5.66 4.84 -4.76
CA ASP A 60 5.45 3.57 -5.47
C ASP A 60 6.75 2.97 -6.02
N MET A 61 7.80 3.78 -6.19
CA MET A 61 9.12 3.34 -6.61
C MET A 61 10.20 4.16 -5.91
N TRP A 62 11.39 3.58 -5.77
CA TRP A 62 12.59 4.33 -5.38
C TRP A 62 13.39 4.69 -6.62
N HIS A 63 14.69 4.38 -6.66
CA HIS A 63 15.54 4.65 -7.81
C HIS A 63 15.17 3.76 -9.01
N MET A 64 14.86 2.48 -8.78
CA MET A 64 14.43 1.58 -9.85
C MET A 64 12.99 1.87 -10.28
N SER A 65 12.84 2.47 -11.46
CA SER A 65 11.53 2.76 -12.08
C SER A 65 10.69 1.50 -12.33
N LYS A 66 9.37 1.65 -12.15
CA LYS A 66 8.33 0.70 -12.60
C LYS A 66 7.81 1.06 -14.00
N THR A 67 7.83 2.33 -14.38
CA THR A 67 7.40 2.82 -15.70
C THR A 67 8.37 3.87 -16.25
N THR A 68 8.35 4.09 -17.56
CA THR A 68 9.33 4.94 -18.26
C THR A 68 9.47 6.35 -17.69
N TYR A 69 8.38 6.96 -17.23
CA TYR A 69 8.31 8.39 -16.85
C TYR A 69 7.89 8.60 -15.39
N ASP A 70 8.07 7.59 -14.53
CA ASP A 70 7.69 7.70 -13.11
C ASP A 70 8.66 8.53 -12.26
N TYR A 71 8.51 8.46 -10.94
CA TYR A 71 9.29 9.24 -10.00
C TYR A 71 10.76 8.78 -9.87
N GLY A 72 11.13 7.57 -10.33
CA GLY A 72 12.49 7.04 -10.14
C GLY A 72 13.59 7.93 -10.72
N ARG A 73 13.28 8.64 -11.81
CA ARG A 73 14.15 9.66 -12.45
C ARG A 73 14.38 10.93 -11.62
N PHE A 74 13.62 11.16 -10.56
CA PHE A 74 13.77 12.28 -9.63
C PHE A 74 14.18 11.83 -8.23
N PHE A 75 14.10 10.54 -7.94
CA PHE A 75 14.18 10.00 -6.59
C PHE A 75 15.46 10.40 -5.85
N ASP A 76 16.62 10.34 -6.51
CA ASP A 76 17.90 10.65 -5.86
C ASP A 76 18.02 12.13 -5.47
N ALA A 77 17.38 13.03 -6.23
CA ALA A 77 17.41 14.47 -5.95
C ALA A 77 16.32 14.89 -4.95
N GLU A 78 15.11 14.33 -5.07
CA GLU A 78 13.92 14.91 -4.44
C GLU A 78 13.35 14.07 -3.28
N SER A 79 13.64 12.77 -3.19
CA SER A 79 12.94 11.86 -2.26
C SER A 79 13.00 12.30 -0.80
N SER A 80 14.15 12.79 -0.34
CA SER A 80 14.31 13.32 1.01
C SER A 80 13.46 14.57 1.27
N THR A 81 13.32 15.45 0.28
CA THR A 81 12.45 16.63 0.40
C THR A 81 10.98 16.22 0.44
N ASP A 82 10.57 15.38 -0.50
CA ASP A 82 9.15 14.99 -0.65
C ASP A 82 8.64 14.16 0.52
N ILE A 83 9.42 13.21 1.03
CA ILE A 83 8.99 12.40 2.19
C ILE A 83 8.90 13.24 3.46
N ARG A 84 9.80 14.20 3.67
CA ARG A 84 9.73 15.12 4.81
C ARG A 84 8.52 16.04 4.69
N GLU A 85 8.19 16.49 3.48
CA GLU A 85 7.00 17.32 3.24
C GLU A 85 5.71 16.54 3.51
N MET A 86 5.61 15.30 3.03
CA MET A 86 4.49 14.40 3.35
C MET A 86 4.26 14.32 4.88
N VAL A 87 5.33 14.09 5.64
CA VAL A 87 5.23 13.99 7.11
C VAL A 87 4.86 15.35 7.73
N ARG A 88 5.49 16.45 7.31
CA ARG A 88 5.18 17.81 7.83
C ARG A 88 3.71 18.16 7.63
N ALA A 89 3.16 17.86 6.46
CA ALA A 89 1.79 18.18 6.11
C ALA A 89 0.77 17.41 6.95
N ALA A 90 1.07 16.17 7.35
CA ALA A 90 0.10 15.26 7.92
C ALA A 90 0.35 14.86 9.40
N ARG A 91 1.51 15.18 10.01
CA ARG A 91 1.90 14.76 11.37
C ARG A 91 0.98 15.24 12.51
N ASN A 92 0.21 16.30 12.29
CA ASN A 92 -0.74 16.80 13.29
C ASN A 92 -2.11 16.12 13.19
N SER A 93 -2.33 15.29 12.17
CA SER A 93 -3.58 14.58 11.97
C SER A 93 -3.71 13.43 12.99
N PRO A 94 -4.80 13.36 13.77
CA PRO A 94 -5.06 12.23 14.65
C PRO A 94 -5.41 10.94 13.87
N SER A 95 -5.88 11.07 12.63
CA SER A 95 -6.17 9.91 11.78
C SER A 95 -4.91 9.21 11.32
N VAL A 96 -3.80 9.93 11.14
CA VAL A 96 -2.57 9.31 10.66
C VAL A 96 -1.94 8.49 11.77
N VAL A 97 -1.69 7.21 11.50
CA VAL A 97 -1.14 6.25 12.46
C VAL A 97 0.17 5.60 12.02
N MET A 98 0.49 5.64 10.71
CA MET A 98 1.71 5.02 10.16
C MET A 98 2.25 5.81 8.95
N TRP A 99 3.58 5.83 8.80
CA TRP A 99 4.27 6.37 7.63
C TRP A 99 4.85 5.24 6.78
N SER A 100 4.42 5.12 5.53
CA SER A 100 4.96 4.12 4.60
C SER A 100 5.98 4.75 3.65
N ILE A 101 7.19 4.19 3.63
CA ILE A 101 8.32 4.68 2.81
C ILE A 101 8.31 4.15 1.37
N GLY A 102 7.42 3.21 1.05
CA GLY A 102 7.42 2.56 -0.25
C GLY A 102 6.39 1.45 -0.41
N ASN A 103 5.99 1.21 -1.66
CA ASN A 103 5.19 0.07 -2.08
C ASN A 103 5.92 -0.78 -3.13
N GLU A 104 6.15 -2.06 -2.85
CA GLU A 104 6.66 -3.04 -3.82
C GLU A 104 7.90 -2.56 -4.59
N VAL A 105 8.79 -1.87 -3.89
CA VAL A 105 9.97 -1.24 -4.49
C VAL A 105 11.03 -2.29 -4.86
N TYR A 106 11.53 -2.25 -6.09
CA TYR A 106 12.47 -3.26 -6.59
C TYR A 106 13.84 -3.20 -5.90
N ASP A 107 14.27 -2.00 -5.50
CA ASP A 107 15.53 -1.77 -4.77
C ASP A 107 15.66 -2.60 -3.48
N VAL A 108 14.55 -2.99 -2.83
CA VAL A 108 14.58 -3.86 -1.64
C VAL A 108 15.19 -5.23 -1.93
N GLY A 109 15.15 -5.67 -3.20
CA GLY A 109 15.82 -6.89 -3.67
C GLY A 109 17.33 -6.77 -3.84
N SER A 110 17.91 -5.57 -3.73
CA SER A 110 19.31 -5.30 -4.03
C SER A 110 20.05 -4.65 -2.86
N ALA A 111 21.38 -4.74 -2.88
CA ALA A 111 22.21 -4.12 -1.84
C ALA A 111 22.10 -2.58 -1.82
N SER A 112 21.74 -1.94 -2.95
CA SER A 112 21.54 -0.48 -3.02
C SER A 112 20.28 -0.02 -2.29
N GLY A 113 19.27 -0.89 -2.10
CA GLY A 113 18.06 -0.55 -1.37
C GLY A 113 18.29 -0.31 0.13
N VAL A 114 19.31 -0.95 0.72
CA VAL A 114 19.60 -0.82 2.17
C VAL A 114 19.91 0.64 2.56
N PRO A 115 20.89 1.33 1.95
CA PRO A 115 21.16 2.73 2.27
C PRO A 115 19.99 3.66 1.92
N ILE A 116 19.21 3.36 0.87
CA ILE A 116 18.02 4.14 0.51
C ILE A 116 16.96 4.05 1.62
N ALA A 117 16.62 2.84 2.05
CA ALA A 117 15.66 2.60 3.12
C ALA A 117 16.06 3.33 4.40
N ARG A 118 17.36 3.24 4.77
CA ARG A 118 17.89 3.95 5.95
C ARG A 118 17.69 5.46 5.84
N ARG A 119 18.06 6.06 4.71
CA ARG A 119 17.88 7.50 4.46
C ARG A 119 16.42 7.92 4.62
N LEU A 120 15.49 7.19 4.01
CA LEU A 120 14.06 7.51 4.11
C LEU A 120 13.51 7.38 5.54
N ILE A 121 13.94 6.36 6.28
CA ILE A 121 13.57 6.19 7.70
C ILE A 121 14.10 7.36 8.53
N ASP A 122 15.36 7.73 8.32
CA ASP A 122 15.98 8.86 9.03
C ASP A 122 15.29 10.19 8.69
N ASP A 123 14.90 10.39 7.42
CA ASP A 123 14.17 11.56 6.96
C ASP A 123 12.79 11.67 7.64
N VAL A 124 12.02 10.59 7.70
CA VAL A 124 10.74 10.56 8.42
C VAL A 124 10.96 10.88 9.90
N ARG A 125 11.90 10.20 10.56
CA ARG A 125 12.21 10.37 11.98
C ARG A 125 12.79 11.75 12.32
N SER A 126 13.38 12.45 11.36
CA SER A 126 13.80 13.85 11.54
C SER A 126 12.64 14.83 11.72
N VAL A 127 11.42 14.44 11.28
CA VAL A 127 10.22 15.27 11.32
C VAL A 127 9.19 14.78 12.33
N ASP A 128 9.02 13.46 12.44
CA ASP A 128 8.07 12.81 13.35
C ASP A 128 8.62 11.48 13.87
N THR A 129 8.79 11.38 15.19
CA THR A 129 9.19 10.16 15.91
C THR A 129 8.03 9.49 16.66
N THR A 130 6.82 10.03 16.55
CA THR A 130 5.64 9.60 17.33
C THR A 130 4.86 8.47 16.67
N ARG A 131 5.16 8.14 15.41
CA ARG A 131 4.46 7.13 14.61
C ARG A 131 5.46 6.14 13.99
N PRO A 132 5.07 4.85 13.86
CA PRO A 132 5.93 3.84 13.25
C PRO A 132 6.16 4.07 11.76
N VAL A 133 7.36 3.71 11.31
CA VAL A 133 7.76 3.71 9.91
C VAL A 133 7.67 2.30 9.34
N VAL A 134 6.91 2.14 8.25
CA VAL A 134 6.56 0.86 7.62
C VAL A 134 6.81 0.91 6.10
N MET A 135 6.57 -0.22 5.43
CA MET A 135 6.61 -0.37 3.97
C MET A 135 5.62 -1.49 3.57
N GLY A 136 5.04 -1.41 2.37
CA GLY A 136 4.34 -2.51 1.71
C GLY A 136 5.26 -3.28 0.76
N SER A 137 5.36 -4.60 0.85
CA SER A 137 6.23 -5.37 -0.06
C SER A 137 5.77 -6.81 -0.31
N HIS A 138 5.86 -7.24 -1.58
CA HIS A 138 5.65 -8.63 -2.01
C HIS A 138 6.89 -9.52 -1.82
N LEU A 139 8.06 -8.95 -1.51
CA LEU A 139 9.32 -9.70 -1.41
C LEU A 139 9.48 -10.50 -0.10
N TYR A 140 8.49 -10.41 0.80
CA TYR A 140 8.47 -11.09 2.11
C TYR A 140 7.41 -12.19 2.17
N ARG A 141 7.09 -12.82 1.03
CA ARG A 141 6.24 -14.03 1.00
C ARG A 141 6.92 -15.28 1.58
N SER A 142 8.16 -15.14 2.01
CA SER A 142 8.93 -16.10 2.80
C SER A 142 9.90 -15.35 3.70
N VAL A 143 10.45 -16.03 4.72
CA VAL A 143 11.47 -15.43 5.59
C VAL A 143 12.73 -15.14 4.78
N PRO A 144 13.21 -13.88 4.75
CA PRO A 144 14.41 -13.54 3.99
C PRO A 144 15.65 -14.20 4.60
N ALA A 145 16.63 -14.51 3.75
CA ALA A 145 17.90 -15.06 4.18
C ALA A 145 18.64 -14.09 5.11
N ALA A 146 19.28 -14.62 6.15
CA ALA A 146 20.03 -13.79 7.10
C ALA A 146 21.13 -12.97 6.38
N GLY A 147 21.17 -11.67 6.64
CA GLY A 147 22.11 -10.75 6.00
C GLY A 147 21.73 -10.30 4.59
N SER A 148 20.63 -10.81 4.00
CA SER A 148 20.14 -10.29 2.72
C SER A 148 19.69 -8.83 2.85
N PRO A 149 19.59 -8.08 1.74
CA PRO A 149 19.05 -6.71 1.77
C PRO A 149 17.68 -6.62 2.45
N GLN A 150 16.80 -7.59 2.20
CA GLN A 150 15.48 -7.69 2.82
C GLN A 150 15.57 -7.88 4.35
N ASP A 151 16.42 -8.78 4.85
CA ASP A 151 16.63 -8.96 6.30
C ASP A 151 17.16 -7.66 6.94
N GLN A 152 18.10 -6.98 6.27
CA GLN A 152 18.65 -5.71 6.77
C GLN A 152 17.59 -4.60 6.81
N ILE A 153 16.78 -4.45 5.75
CA ILE A 153 15.73 -3.43 5.66
C ILE A 153 14.63 -3.67 6.68
N LEU A 154 14.12 -4.90 6.79
CA LEU A 154 13.09 -5.25 7.78
C LEU A 154 13.54 -4.99 9.22
N ARG A 155 14.81 -5.20 9.53
CA ARG A 155 15.36 -4.86 10.86
C ARG A 155 15.31 -3.37 11.17
N MET A 156 15.37 -2.49 10.17
CA MET A 156 15.34 -1.03 10.35
C MET A 156 13.92 -0.46 10.52
N LEU A 157 12.91 -1.07 9.88
CA LEU A 157 11.51 -0.66 9.96
C LEU A 157 10.90 -0.97 11.33
N ASP A 158 9.83 -0.27 11.72
CA ASP A 158 9.10 -0.57 12.96
C ASP A 158 8.12 -1.73 12.77
N GLY A 159 7.56 -1.86 11.57
CA GLY A 159 6.71 -2.97 11.14
C GLY A 159 6.71 -3.12 9.62
N LEU A 160 6.05 -4.16 9.13
CA LEU A 160 5.99 -4.46 7.69
C LEU A 160 4.57 -4.80 7.24
N GLY A 161 4.12 -4.11 6.20
CA GLY A 161 2.97 -4.50 5.40
C GLY A 161 3.40 -5.58 4.42
N VAL A 162 2.90 -6.80 4.59
CA VAL A 162 3.13 -7.87 3.62
C VAL A 162 2.06 -7.85 2.54
N ASN A 163 2.46 -7.92 1.27
CA ASN A 163 1.52 -7.88 0.15
C ASN A 163 1.25 -9.30 -0.39
N TYR A 164 -0.03 -9.67 -0.43
CA TYR A 164 -0.54 -10.95 -0.95
C TYR A 164 0.15 -12.14 -0.28
N ASN A 165 0.16 -12.13 1.05
CA ASN A 165 0.88 -13.13 1.83
C ASN A 165 -0.07 -14.19 2.40
N THR A 166 0.51 -15.29 2.89
CA THR A 166 -0.23 -16.35 3.58
C THR A 166 -0.02 -16.23 5.08
N ALA A 167 -1.00 -16.65 5.89
CA ALA A 167 -0.87 -16.67 7.34
C ALA A 167 0.39 -17.43 7.80
N SER A 168 0.70 -18.58 7.16
CA SER A 168 1.90 -19.36 7.49
C SER A 168 3.20 -18.58 7.28
N SER A 169 3.28 -17.74 6.25
CA SER A 169 4.46 -16.91 6.00
C SER A 169 4.58 -15.79 7.04
N VAL A 170 3.46 -15.18 7.42
CA VAL A 170 3.42 -14.18 8.50
C VAL A 170 3.86 -14.78 9.83
N ASP A 171 3.42 -15.99 10.17
CA ASP A 171 3.84 -16.70 11.39
C ASP A 171 5.34 -16.92 11.43
N GLN A 172 5.95 -17.33 10.30
CA GLN A 172 7.39 -17.52 10.20
C GLN A 172 8.17 -16.20 10.32
N LEU A 173 7.66 -15.12 9.72
CA LEU A 173 8.24 -13.78 9.87
C LEU A 173 8.16 -13.31 11.33
N HIS A 174 7.01 -13.47 11.98
CA HIS A 174 6.83 -13.10 13.38
C HIS A 174 7.77 -13.90 14.30
N ALA A 175 7.95 -15.20 14.05
CA ALA A 175 8.91 -16.03 14.77
C ALA A 175 10.37 -15.56 14.59
N ARG A 176 10.73 -15.09 13.39
CA ARG A 176 12.08 -14.58 13.08
C ARG A 176 12.33 -13.16 13.62
N TYR A 177 11.31 -12.32 13.63
CA TYR A 177 11.39 -10.89 13.98
C TYR A 177 10.37 -10.55 15.09
N PRO A 178 10.55 -11.08 16.32
CA PRO A 178 9.55 -10.98 17.38
C PRO A 178 9.31 -9.56 17.91
N THR A 179 10.15 -8.59 17.52
CA THR A 179 10.00 -7.18 17.90
C THR A 179 9.28 -6.34 16.85
N LYS A 180 8.90 -6.93 15.72
CA LYS A 180 8.21 -6.26 14.61
C LYS A 180 6.74 -6.63 14.63
N PHE A 181 5.89 -5.69 14.25
CA PHE A 181 4.50 -6.00 13.93
C PHE A 181 4.35 -6.19 12.42
N PHE A 182 3.44 -7.09 12.04
CA PHE A 182 3.12 -7.40 10.66
C PHE A 182 1.63 -7.19 10.43
N PHE A 183 1.28 -6.74 9.23
CA PHE A 183 -0.09 -6.57 8.79
C PHE A 183 -0.17 -6.82 7.29
N GLU A 184 -1.37 -7.07 6.77
CA GLU A 184 -1.59 -7.15 5.32
C GLU A 184 -1.56 -5.74 4.72
N GLY A 185 -0.50 -5.44 3.97
CA GLY A 185 -0.34 -4.16 3.27
C GLY A 185 -1.21 -4.07 2.01
N GLU A 186 -1.39 -5.21 1.34
CA GLU A 186 -2.30 -5.45 0.21
C GLU A 186 -2.79 -6.89 0.23
N SER A 187 -4.08 -7.10 -0.02
CA SER A 187 -4.68 -8.44 -0.02
C SER A 187 -5.79 -8.57 -1.06
N SER A 188 -6.22 -9.81 -1.29
CA SER A 188 -7.26 -10.21 -2.24
C SER A 188 -6.92 -9.95 -3.70
N SER A 189 -6.96 -8.70 -4.16
CA SER A 189 -6.93 -8.34 -5.59
C SER A 189 -7.96 -9.10 -6.45
N SER A 190 -9.07 -9.54 -5.85
CA SER A 190 -10.19 -10.14 -6.56
C SER A 190 -10.89 -9.13 -7.49
N THR A 191 -11.35 -9.56 -8.67
CA THR A 191 -11.85 -8.67 -9.74
C THR A 191 -13.29 -8.95 -10.16
N SER A 192 -14.27 -8.12 -9.82
CA SER A 192 -15.70 -8.38 -10.14
C SER A 192 -16.36 -7.28 -10.97
N THR A 193 -17.44 -7.60 -11.69
CA THR A 193 -18.30 -6.62 -12.39
C THR A 193 -19.67 -6.53 -11.70
N ARG A 194 -20.10 -5.34 -11.31
CA ARG A 194 -21.38 -5.15 -10.59
C ARG A 194 -22.57 -5.61 -11.45
N GLY A 195 -23.38 -6.51 -10.90
CA GLY A 195 -24.59 -7.03 -11.56
C GLY A 195 -24.32 -8.08 -12.64
N TYR A 196 -23.10 -8.61 -12.72
CA TYR A 196 -22.74 -9.68 -13.63
C TYR A 196 -22.50 -10.97 -12.84
N TYR A 197 -23.06 -12.07 -13.34
CA TYR A 197 -22.94 -13.41 -12.78
C TYR A 197 -22.64 -14.38 -13.93
N GLN A 198 -21.52 -15.09 -13.84
CA GLN A 198 -21.22 -16.18 -14.76
C GLN A 198 -21.88 -17.46 -14.25
N ASP A 199 -22.27 -18.34 -15.18
CA ASP A 199 -22.81 -19.65 -14.85
C ASP A 199 -21.87 -20.40 -13.88
N PRO A 200 -22.35 -20.89 -12.72
CA PRO A 200 -21.54 -21.62 -11.75
C PRO A 200 -20.88 -22.88 -12.31
N GLU A 201 -21.42 -23.46 -13.39
CA GLU A 201 -20.83 -24.63 -14.06
C GLU A 201 -19.65 -24.26 -14.96
N GLN A 202 -19.48 -22.98 -15.29
CA GLN A 202 -18.30 -22.48 -16.00
C GLN A 202 -17.22 -22.07 -14.98
N LEU A 203 -16.21 -22.93 -14.86
CA LEU A 203 -15.01 -22.66 -14.06
C LEU A 203 -14.31 -21.39 -14.55
N ASN A 204 -13.80 -20.61 -13.60
CA ASN A 204 -12.98 -19.45 -13.90
C ASN A 204 -11.57 -19.92 -14.30
N THR A 205 -11.38 -20.27 -15.57
CA THR A 205 -10.13 -20.86 -16.08
C THR A 205 -9.07 -19.80 -16.44
N GLY A 206 -9.35 -18.51 -16.22
CA GLY A 206 -8.53 -17.41 -16.74
C GLY A 206 -8.60 -17.25 -18.28
N GLU A 207 -9.23 -18.18 -19.00
CA GLU A 207 -9.55 -18.05 -20.42
C GLU A 207 -10.84 -17.24 -20.62
N ASN A 208 -10.75 -16.20 -21.44
CA ASN A 208 -11.89 -15.36 -21.78
C ASN A 208 -12.72 -16.01 -22.90
N TYR A 209 -13.77 -16.74 -22.55
CA TYR A 209 -14.67 -17.39 -23.51
C TYR A 209 -15.75 -16.47 -24.10
N THR A 210 -15.69 -15.14 -23.87
CA THR A 210 -16.71 -14.21 -24.39
C THR A 210 -16.27 -13.58 -25.73
N PRO A 211 -17.00 -13.80 -26.84
CA PRO A 211 -16.79 -13.02 -28.06
C PRO A 211 -17.19 -11.57 -27.80
N GLY A 212 -16.23 -10.65 -27.92
CA GLY A 212 -16.42 -9.25 -27.53
C GLY A 212 -15.83 -8.99 -26.15
N LYS A 213 -14.55 -8.57 -26.15
CA LYS A 213 -13.82 -8.12 -24.96
C LYS A 213 -14.70 -7.17 -24.13
N ARG A 214 -14.79 -7.39 -22.80
CA ARG A 214 -14.81 -6.37 -21.70
C ARG A 214 -15.68 -6.79 -20.50
N ASN A 215 -15.39 -7.89 -19.80
CA ASN A 215 -15.92 -8.04 -18.43
C ASN A 215 -14.86 -8.68 -17.53
N THR A 216 -14.75 -8.19 -16.30
CA THR A 216 -13.96 -8.81 -15.24
C THR A 216 -14.89 -9.71 -14.43
N SER A 217 -14.76 -11.02 -14.53
CA SER A 217 -15.47 -11.97 -13.67
C SER A 217 -14.65 -12.26 -12.41
N SER A 218 -15.32 -12.21 -11.26
CA SER A 218 -14.91 -12.87 -10.02
C SER A 218 -16.12 -12.91 -9.11
N TYR A 219 -16.42 -14.09 -8.57
CA TYR A 219 -16.30 -14.46 -7.16
C TYR A 219 -16.41 -16.00 -7.14
N ASP A 220 -15.34 -16.71 -6.78
CA ASP A 220 -15.39 -18.06 -6.21
C ASP A 220 -16.24 -19.16 -6.91
N ASN A 221 -16.09 -19.40 -8.22
CA ASN A 221 -16.51 -20.67 -8.84
C ASN A 221 -15.44 -21.77 -8.73
N ASN A 222 -14.55 -21.72 -7.73
CA ASN A 222 -13.75 -22.90 -7.38
C ASN A 222 -14.63 -23.84 -6.55
N LEU A 223 -15.53 -24.54 -7.22
CA LEU A 223 -16.12 -25.76 -6.67
C LEU A 223 -15.00 -26.80 -6.61
N GLU A 224 -14.19 -26.78 -5.55
CA GLU A 224 -13.34 -27.91 -5.23
C GLU A 224 -14.21 -29.17 -5.11
N ARG A 225 -13.91 -30.17 -5.93
CA ARG A 225 -14.24 -31.58 -5.68
C ARG A 225 -13.04 -32.25 -5.05
#